data_AF-A0A6G9CZG5-F1
#
_entry.id   AF-A0A6G9CZG5-F1
#
_cell.length_a   1.000
_cell.length_b   1.000
_cell.length_c   1.000
_cell.angle_alpha   90.00
_cell.angle_beta   90.00
_cell.angle_gamma   90.00
#
_symmetry.space_group_name_H-M   'P 1'
#
loop_
_entity.id
_entity.type
_entity.pdbx_description
1 polymer ?
#
loop_
_entity_poly.entity_id
_entity_poly.type
_entity_poly.pdbx_seq_one_letter_code
_entity_poly.pdbx_strand_id
1 'polypeptide(L)'
;MKVNEAGADQSARDVFRLDNDTLAFRFTATLTNRNGSRFERLTSPQRLELWLRANDLMDAPATATEDDLRGAQDLREAIHRIGTAVCEDRRVSRADVGIVNTASELGDAHLVLESGRALWKSAGDNPIRDALSIVAADAIAVLGGPDRDRVKACQGDGCTGLYVDTSRGNNRRWCSMNICGNKAKKSAMTARAD
;
A
#
# COMPACT_ATOMS: atom_id res chain seq x y z
N MET A 1 19.19 -6.03 -23.32
CA MET A 1 19.19 -7.11 -22.30
C MET A 1 17.78 -7.16 -21.71
N LYS A 2 16.93 -8.08 -22.17
CA LYS A 2 15.56 -8.19 -21.63
C LYS A 2 15.66 -8.74 -20.22
N VAL A 3 15.47 -7.89 -19.22
CA VAL A 3 15.39 -8.32 -17.83
C VAL A 3 14.24 -9.32 -17.76
N ASN A 4 14.43 -10.47 -17.10
CA ASN A 4 13.41 -11.50 -16.99
C ASN A 4 12.26 -11.00 -16.08
N GLU A 5 11.28 -10.32 -16.68
CA GLU A 5 10.13 -9.72 -15.99
C GLU A 5 9.34 -10.75 -15.17
N ALA A 6 9.19 -11.98 -15.68
CA ALA A 6 8.50 -13.07 -14.97
C ALA A 6 9.23 -13.51 -13.69
N GLY A 7 10.56 -13.50 -13.69
CA GLY A 7 11.36 -13.82 -12.50
C GLY A 7 11.34 -12.71 -11.45
N ALA A 8 11.31 -11.45 -11.89
CA ALA A 8 11.22 -10.29 -11.00
C ALA A 8 9.84 -10.20 -10.32
N ASP A 9 8.77 -10.49 -11.06
CA ASP A 9 7.38 -10.51 -10.54
C ASP A 9 7.20 -11.61 -9.47
N GLN A 10 7.72 -12.81 -9.70
CA GLN A 10 7.70 -13.87 -8.68
C GLN A 10 8.49 -13.47 -7.42
N SER A 11 9.69 -12.92 -7.59
CA SER A 11 10.52 -12.45 -6.47
C SER A 11 9.83 -11.37 -5.62
N ALA A 12 9.06 -10.48 -6.26
CA ALA A 12 8.29 -9.47 -5.55
C ALA A 12 7.11 -10.08 -4.77
N ARG A 13 6.38 -11.03 -5.36
CA ARG A 13 5.24 -11.72 -4.70
C ARG A 13 5.67 -12.58 -3.51
N ASP A 14 6.89 -13.09 -3.51
CA ASP A 14 7.44 -13.84 -2.38
C ASP A 14 7.72 -12.94 -1.17
N VAL A 15 7.86 -11.63 -1.39
CA VAL A 15 8.28 -10.66 -0.39
C VAL A 15 7.11 -9.80 0.09
N PHE A 16 6.32 -9.29 -0.86
CA PHE A 16 5.29 -8.29 -0.64
C PHE A 16 3.88 -8.86 -0.70
N ARG A 17 2.98 -8.24 0.07
CA ARG A 17 1.54 -8.50 0.00
C ARG A 17 0.93 -7.59 -1.06
N LEU A 18 0.79 -8.11 -2.28
CA LEU A 18 0.30 -7.36 -3.46
C LEU A 18 -1.19 -7.61 -3.76
N ASP A 19 -1.89 -8.37 -2.91
CA ASP A 19 -3.27 -8.82 -3.11
C ASP A 19 -4.34 -7.85 -2.60
N ASN A 20 -3.94 -6.67 -2.16
CA ASN A 20 -4.87 -5.60 -1.82
C ASN A 20 -5.13 -4.75 -3.06
N ASP A 21 -6.40 -4.52 -3.43
CA ASP A 21 -6.69 -3.79 -4.66
C ASP A 21 -6.28 -2.31 -4.58
N THR A 22 -6.34 -1.71 -3.39
CA THR A 22 -5.97 -0.32 -3.14
C THR A 22 -4.46 -0.16 -3.00
N LEU A 23 -3.85 0.70 -3.84
CA LEU A 23 -2.41 0.88 -3.91
C LEU A 23 -1.82 1.38 -2.58
N ALA A 24 -2.44 2.39 -1.97
CA ALA A 24 -2.04 2.93 -0.67
C ALA A 24 -2.06 1.84 0.41
N PHE A 25 -3.02 0.91 0.37
CA PHE A 25 -3.10 -0.17 1.34
C PHE A 25 -2.15 -1.34 1.05
N ARG A 26 -1.80 -1.62 -0.22
CA ARG A 26 -0.63 -2.46 -0.56
C ARG A 26 0.65 -1.87 0.03
N PHE A 27 0.81 -0.55 -0.08
CA PHE A 27 1.99 0.16 0.43
C PHE A 27 2.10 0.07 1.94
N THR A 28 1.00 0.35 2.68
CA THR A 28 0.98 0.20 4.14
C THR A 28 1.25 -1.24 4.61
N ALA A 29 0.95 -2.24 3.77
CA ALA A 29 1.21 -3.66 4.05
C ALA A 29 2.68 -4.07 3.88
N THR A 30 3.57 -3.16 3.44
CA THR A 30 5.01 -3.41 3.47
C THR A 30 5.56 -3.51 4.90
N LEU A 31 4.89 -2.89 5.89
CA LEU A 31 5.06 -3.20 7.31
C LEU A 31 3.83 -3.90 7.84
N THR A 32 4.02 -5.04 8.50
CA THR A 32 2.93 -5.81 9.14
C THR A 32 3.19 -6.02 10.62
N ASN A 33 2.13 -6.39 11.36
CA ASN A 33 2.18 -6.67 12.80
C ASN A 33 2.64 -5.46 13.63
N ARG A 34 2.09 -4.26 13.34
CA ARG A 34 2.51 -3.00 13.99
C ARG A 34 2.37 -3.03 15.52
N ASN A 35 1.45 -3.85 16.03
CA ASN A 35 1.14 -4.01 17.47
C ASN A 35 1.91 -5.17 18.15
N GLY A 36 2.93 -5.74 17.50
CA GLY A 36 3.72 -6.84 18.03
C GLY A 36 5.08 -6.94 17.35
N SER A 37 5.49 -8.15 16.96
CA SER A 37 6.73 -8.38 16.19
C SER A 37 6.60 -7.82 14.77
N ARG A 38 6.96 -6.54 14.64
CA ARG A 38 6.99 -5.80 13.37
C ARG A 38 7.78 -6.57 12.32
N PHE A 39 7.19 -6.69 11.13
CA PHE A 39 7.85 -7.29 9.98
C PHE A 39 7.93 -6.25 8.86
N GLU A 40 9.10 -5.63 8.74
CA GLU A 40 9.46 -4.63 7.73
C GLU A 40 9.91 -5.31 6.42
N ARG A 41 9.40 -4.85 5.28
CA ARG A 41 9.75 -5.36 3.94
C ARG A 41 10.50 -4.35 3.08
N LEU A 42 10.36 -3.05 3.37
CA LEU A 42 11.16 -1.99 2.77
C LEU A 42 12.45 -1.82 3.59
N THR A 43 13.32 -2.82 3.52
CA THR A 43 14.56 -2.88 4.32
C THR A 43 15.77 -2.24 3.64
N SER A 44 15.65 -1.84 2.38
CA SER A 44 16.72 -1.20 1.60
C SER A 44 16.13 -0.41 0.42
N PRO A 45 16.91 0.49 -0.22
CA PRO A 45 16.46 1.19 -1.42
C PRO A 45 16.08 0.24 -2.56
N GLN A 46 16.78 -0.88 -2.73
CA GLN A 46 16.45 -1.91 -3.74
C GLN A 46 15.12 -2.61 -3.43
N ARG A 47 14.74 -2.75 -2.15
CA ARG A 47 13.40 -3.23 -1.78
C ARG A 47 12.33 -2.22 -2.16
N LEU A 48 12.60 -0.92 -2.04
CA LEU A 48 11.69 0.12 -2.52
C LEU A 48 11.53 0.04 -4.04
N GLU A 49 12.63 0.01 -4.81
CA GLU A 49 12.60 -0.14 -6.28
C GLU A 49 11.84 -1.40 -6.72
N LEU A 50 12.05 -2.52 -6.02
CA LEU A 50 11.34 -3.77 -6.31
C LEU A 50 9.84 -3.62 -6.06
N TRP A 51 9.44 -2.98 -4.96
CA TRP A 51 8.03 -2.75 -4.65
C TRP A 51 7.37 -1.81 -5.68
N LEU A 52 8.04 -0.71 -6.06
CA LEU A 52 7.51 0.25 -7.04
C LEU A 52 7.32 -0.40 -8.41
N ARG A 53 8.27 -1.22 -8.89
CA ARG A 53 8.12 -1.98 -10.14
C ARG A 53 6.99 -3.00 -10.07
N ALA A 54 6.87 -3.72 -8.97
CA ALA A 54 5.81 -4.73 -8.79
C ALA A 54 4.39 -4.14 -8.71
N ASN A 55 4.27 -2.81 -8.63
CA ASN A 55 3.01 -2.08 -8.67
C ASN A 55 2.87 -1.21 -9.93
N ASP A 56 3.72 -1.45 -10.95
CA ASP A 56 3.70 -0.74 -12.24
C ASP A 56 3.82 0.80 -12.08
N LEU A 57 4.60 1.27 -11.10
CA LEU A 57 4.79 2.69 -10.82
C LEU A 57 6.07 3.29 -11.42
N MET A 58 6.84 2.51 -12.17
CA MET A 58 8.07 3.00 -12.80
C MET A 58 8.13 2.59 -14.27
N ASP A 59 8.12 3.59 -15.14
CA ASP A 59 8.28 3.42 -16.60
C ASP A 59 9.73 3.18 -17.02
N ALA A 60 10.69 3.56 -16.16
CA ALA A 60 12.12 3.42 -16.39
C ALA A 60 12.86 2.96 -15.12
N PRO A 61 14.02 2.28 -15.26
CA PRO A 61 14.87 1.97 -14.12
C PRO A 61 15.33 3.26 -13.43
N ALA A 62 15.22 3.29 -12.10
CA ALA A 62 15.75 4.35 -11.25
C ALA A 62 16.49 3.71 -10.07
N THR A 63 17.46 4.43 -9.53
CA THR A 63 18.22 4.02 -8.33
C THR A 63 17.68 4.80 -7.14
N ALA A 64 17.04 4.10 -6.21
CA ALA A 64 16.58 4.70 -4.97
C ALA A 64 17.75 4.97 -4.02
N THR A 65 17.64 6.05 -3.25
CA THR A 65 18.56 6.41 -2.18
C THR A 65 18.03 5.98 -0.81
N GLU A 66 18.87 6.08 0.22
CA GLU A 66 18.44 5.88 1.61
C GLU A 66 17.43 6.96 2.06
N ASP A 67 17.50 8.16 1.51
CA ASP A 67 16.56 9.24 1.81
C ASP A 67 15.19 8.96 1.16
N ASP A 68 15.17 8.41 -0.07
CA ASP A 68 13.93 7.94 -0.69
C ASP A 68 13.27 6.83 0.12
N LEU A 69 14.07 5.88 0.63
CA LEU A 69 13.57 4.82 1.50
C LEU A 69 12.95 5.38 2.77
N ARG A 70 13.61 6.33 3.42
CA ARG A 70 13.10 6.97 4.64
C ARG A 70 11.81 7.75 4.37
N GLY A 71 11.78 8.55 3.31
CA GLY A 71 10.59 9.29 2.89
C GLY A 71 9.42 8.35 2.56
N ALA A 72 9.68 7.22 1.89
CA ALA A 72 8.69 6.18 1.63
C ALA A 72 8.14 5.58 2.94
N GLN A 73 9.00 5.26 3.90
CA GLN A 73 8.59 4.72 5.20
C GLN A 73 7.77 5.76 6.01
N ASP A 74 8.16 7.04 5.99
CA ASP A 74 7.42 8.12 6.65
C ASP A 74 6.03 8.31 6.03
N LEU A 75 5.94 8.35 4.70
CA LEU A 75 4.68 8.40 3.96
C LEU A 75 3.80 7.19 4.31
N ARG A 76 4.38 5.99 4.31
CA ARG A 76 3.66 4.74 4.62
C ARG A 76 3.02 4.81 6.00
N GLU A 77 3.78 5.23 7.00
CA GLU A 77 3.28 5.29 8.36
C GLU A 77 2.25 6.41 8.55
N ALA A 78 2.39 7.54 7.85
CA ALA A 78 1.37 8.58 7.81
C ALA A 78 0.04 8.07 7.23
N ILE A 79 0.07 7.41 6.07
CA ILE A 79 -1.11 6.80 5.44
C ILE A 79 -1.77 5.79 6.39
N HIS A 80 -0.98 4.91 7.02
CA HIS A 80 -1.50 3.91 7.94
C HIS A 80 -2.19 4.54 9.17
N ARG A 81 -1.59 5.57 9.78
CA ARG A 81 -2.18 6.28 10.91
C ARG A 81 -3.47 7.00 10.54
N ILE A 82 -3.51 7.66 9.38
CA ILE A 82 -4.74 8.30 8.87
C ILE A 82 -5.83 7.25 8.67
N GLY A 83 -5.54 6.17 7.95
CA GLY A 83 -6.54 5.14 7.68
C GLY A 83 -7.02 4.42 8.94
N THR A 84 -6.15 4.23 9.94
CA THR A 84 -6.54 3.70 11.25
C THR A 84 -7.49 4.67 11.97
N ALA A 85 -7.17 5.96 11.98
CA ALA A 85 -8.05 6.98 12.56
C ALA A 85 -9.42 7.03 11.85
N VAL A 86 -9.45 6.90 10.52
CA VAL A 86 -10.69 6.81 9.74
C VAL A 86 -11.54 5.59 10.16
N CYS A 87 -10.93 4.41 10.30
CA CYS A 87 -11.64 3.20 10.73
C CYS A 87 -12.23 3.31 12.14
N GLU A 88 -11.59 4.09 13.00
CA GLU A 88 -11.94 4.26 14.42
C GLU A 88 -12.80 5.51 14.68
N ASP A 89 -13.22 6.22 13.62
CA ASP A 89 -13.91 7.51 13.70
C ASP A 89 -13.20 8.53 14.60
N ARG A 90 -11.86 8.54 14.54
CA ARG A 90 -11.00 9.47 15.28
C ARG A 90 -10.54 10.62 14.40
N ARG A 91 -10.21 11.74 15.06
CA ARG A 91 -9.62 12.90 14.41
C ARG A 91 -8.27 12.54 13.77
N VAL A 92 -8.15 12.86 12.48
CA VAL A 92 -6.91 12.70 11.72
C VAL A 92 -5.87 13.74 12.16
N SER A 93 -4.62 13.31 12.30
CA SER A 93 -3.47 14.16 12.64
C SER A 93 -3.14 15.15 11.52
N ARG A 94 -2.98 16.44 11.86
CA ARG A 94 -2.54 17.47 10.90
C ARG A 94 -1.13 17.20 10.37
N ALA A 95 -0.25 16.62 11.19
CA ALA A 95 1.12 16.30 10.78
C ALA A 95 1.13 15.19 9.72
N ASP A 96 0.34 14.12 9.93
CA ASP A 96 0.25 13.02 8.96
C ASP A 96 -0.38 13.49 7.64
N VAL A 97 -1.41 14.34 7.71
CA VAL A 97 -1.99 14.98 6.51
C VAL A 97 -0.95 15.80 5.76
N GLY A 98 -0.12 16.57 6.47
CA GLY A 98 0.97 17.34 5.87
C GLY A 98 1.95 16.47 5.09
N ILE A 99 2.35 15.32 5.66
CA ILE A 99 3.24 14.35 5.00
C ILE A 99 2.62 13.82 3.70
N VAL A 100 1.37 13.37 3.74
CA VAL A 100 0.70 12.81 2.55
C VAL A 100 0.51 13.87 1.47
N ASN A 101 0.04 15.07 1.84
CA ASN A 101 -0.15 16.15 0.87
C ASN A 101 1.18 16.58 0.23
N THR A 102 2.23 16.75 1.04
CA THR A 102 3.56 17.10 0.53
C THR A 102 4.08 16.04 -0.44
N ALA A 103 3.94 14.75 -0.12
CA ALA A 103 4.34 13.68 -1.03
C ALA A 103 3.55 13.69 -2.35
N SER A 104 2.24 14.00 -2.30
CA SER A 104 1.40 14.13 -3.48
C SER A 104 1.76 15.35 -4.35
N GLU A 105 2.28 16.42 -3.75
CA GLU A 105 2.63 17.67 -4.44
C GLU A 105 4.04 17.64 -5.05
N LEU A 106 4.96 16.85 -4.48
CA LEU A 106 6.37 16.87 -4.85
C LEU A 106 6.71 16.10 -6.14
N GLY A 107 5.82 15.22 -6.61
CA GLY A 107 6.04 14.46 -7.85
C GLY A 107 5.45 15.15 -9.07
N ASP A 108 6.03 14.87 -10.23
CA ASP A 108 5.57 15.34 -11.55
C ASP A 108 4.73 14.26 -12.27
N ALA A 109 4.17 13.31 -11.50
CA ALA A 109 3.28 12.28 -12.02
C ALA A 109 1.89 12.86 -12.32
N HIS A 110 1.34 12.51 -13.47
CA HIS A 110 0.00 12.94 -13.87
C HIS A 110 -0.77 11.82 -14.57
N LEU A 111 -2.09 11.89 -14.51
CA LEU A 111 -2.98 10.98 -15.21
C LEU A 111 -3.14 11.42 -16.67
N VAL A 112 -2.98 10.45 -17.58
CA VAL A 112 -3.32 10.59 -18.99
C VAL A 112 -4.42 9.59 -19.36
N LEU A 113 -5.32 10.00 -20.25
CA LEU A 113 -6.31 9.10 -20.83
C LEU A 113 -5.72 8.48 -22.10
N GLU A 114 -5.35 7.20 -22.03
CA GLU A 114 -4.76 6.46 -23.13
C GLU A 114 -5.59 5.19 -23.41
N SER A 115 -6.07 5.03 -24.63
CA SER A 115 -6.90 3.87 -25.04
C SER A 115 -8.09 3.60 -24.11
N GLY A 116 -8.75 4.66 -23.64
CA GLY A 116 -9.91 4.58 -22.74
C GLY A 116 -9.58 4.20 -21.29
N ARG A 117 -8.31 4.22 -20.89
CA ARG A 117 -7.84 3.92 -19.53
C ARG A 117 -7.07 5.10 -18.97
N ALA A 118 -7.23 5.34 -17.68
CA ALA A 118 -6.40 6.28 -16.95
C ALA A 118 -5.05 5.60 -16.64
N LEU A 119 -3.95 6.18 -17.10
CA LEU A 119 -2.59 5.72 -16.82
C LEU A 119 -1.81 6.84 -16.17
N TRP A 120 -0.99 6.50 -15.18
CA TRP A 120 -0.02 7.45 -14.63
C TRP A 120 1.18 7.56 -15.57
N LYS A 121 1.67 8.78 -15.76
CA LYS A 121 2.94 9.07 -16.46
C LYS A 121 3.81 9.92 -15.56
N SER A 122 5.07 9.55 -15.46
CA SER A 122 6.12 10.36 -14.85
C SER A 122 6.63 11.37 -15.87
N ALA A 123 6.71 12.64 -15.49
CA ALA A 123 7.28 13.71 -16.31
C ALA A 123 8.52 14.35 -15.68
N GLY A 124 8.86 13.98 -14.43
CA GLY A 124 9.98 14.53 -13.69
C GLY A 124 11.30 13.81 -13.95
N ASP A 125 12.36 14.32 -13.34
CA ASP A 125 13.70 13.72 -13.35
C ASP A 125 13.93 12.72 -12.20
N ASN A 126 12.94 12.58 -11.30
CA ASN A 126 12.98 11.67 -10.16
C ASN A 126 11.80 10.67 -10.18
N PRO A 127 11.96 9.51 -10.86
CA PRO A 127 10.91 8.50 -10.95
C PRO A 127 10.47 7.92 -9.60
N ILE A 128 11.34 7.90 -8.59
CA ILE A 128 11.01 7.40 -7.25
C ILE A 128 10.04 8.35 -6.55
N ARG A 129 10.33 9.66 -6.61
CA ARG A 129 9.46 10.71 -6.08
C ARG A 129 8.11 10.73 -6.80
N ASP A 130 8.12 10.64 -8.12
CA ASP A 130 6.91 10.56 -8.93
C ASP A 130 6.06 9.35 -8.52
N ALA A 131 6.67 8.18 -8.37
CA ALA A 131 5.97 6.97 -7.94
C ALA A 131 5.37 7.09 -6.52
N LEU A 132 6.09 7.72 -5.58
CA LEU A 132 5.57 7.98 -4.23
C LEU A 132 4.43 9.01 -4.22
N SER A 133 4.46 9.99 -5.12
CA SER A 133 3.36 10.96 -5.29
C SER A 133 2.07 10.28 -5.77
N ILE A 134 2.17 9.26 -6.62
CA ILE A 134 1.02 8.44 -7.05
C ILE A 134 0.42 7.68 -5.87
N VAL A 135 1.26 7.08 -5.01
CA VAL A 135 0.80 6.39 -3.79
C VAL A 135 0.11 7.37 -2.83
N ALA A 136 0.64 8.59 -2.69
CA ALA A 136 0.03 9.63 -1.87
C ALA A 136 -1.31 10.10 -2.45
N ALA A 137 -1.41 10.30 -3.77
CA ALA A 137 -2.65 10.66 -4.44
C ALA A 137 -3.74 9.57 -4.28
N ASP A 138 -3.38 8.29 -4.41
CA ASP A 138 -4.30 7.16 -4.15
C ASP A 138 -4.77 7.15 -2.67
N ALA A 139 -3.85 7.42 -1.74
CA ALA A 139 -4.19 7.54 -0.32
C ALA A 139 -5.18 8.69 -0.04
N ILE A 140 -4.97 9.86 -0.65
CA ILE A 140 -5.87 11.01 -0.53
C ILE A 140 -7.25 10.65 -1.10
N ALA A 141 -7.28 10.03 -2.28
CA ALA A 141 -8.53 9.64 -2.93
C ALA A 141 -9.33 8.63 -2.09
N VAL A 142 -8.68 7.61 -1.53
CA VAL A 142 -9.38 6.57 -0.76
C VAL A 142 -9.75 7.01 0.66
N LEU A 143 -8.92 7.82 1.31
CA LEU A 143 -9.14 8.25 2.71
C LEU A 143 -9.98 9.52 2.82
N GLY A 144 -10.01 10.35 1.77
CA GLY A 144 -10.78 11.60 1.72
C GLY A 144 -11.96 11.58 0.75
N GLY A 145 -12.04 10.60 -0.14
CA GLY A 145 -13.05 10.53 -1.19
C GLY A 145 -14.27 9.65 -0.87
N PRO A 146 -15.05 9.27 -1.90
CA PRO A 146 -16.32 8.55 -1.74
C PRO A 146 -16.22 7.18 -1.07
N ASP A 147 -15.05 6.53 -1.16
CA ASP A 147 -14.83 5.20 -0.57
C ASP A 147 -14.40 5.23 0.89
N ARG A 148 -14.26 6.43 1.50
CA ARG A 148 -13.80 6.60 2.88
C ARG A 148 -14.55 5.74 3.88
N ASP A 149 -15.88 5.72 3.81
CA ASP A 149 -16.74 4.97 4.74
C ASP A 149 -16.70 3.44 4.52
N ARG A 150 -16.01 3.01 3.45
CA ARG A 150 -15.77 1.60 3.12
C ARG A 150 -14.38 1.14 3.56
N VAL A 151 -13.54 2.05 4.07
CA VAL A 151 -12.21 1.70 4.60
C VAL A 151 -12.38 0.96 5.92
N LYS A 152 -11.71 -0.20 6.03
CA LYS A 152 -11.79 -1.07 7.21
C LYS A 152 -10.43 -1.58 7.64
N ALA A 153 -10.30 -1.78 8.95
CA ALA A 153 -9.21 -2.56 9.53
C ALA A 153 -9.48 -4.07 9.39
N CYS A 154 -8.43 -4.83 9.12
CA CYS A 154 -8.49 -6.28 9.04
C CYS A 154 -8.82 -6.90 10.41
N GLN A 155 -9.79 -7.81 10.45
CA GLN A 155 -10.15 -8.58 11.65
C GLN A 155 -9.33 -9.88 11.78
N GLY A 156 -8.22 -10.00 11.06
CA GLY A 156 -7.31 -11.13 11.21
C GLY A 156 -6.49 -10.98 12.50
N ASP A 157 -6.32 -12.08 13.23
CA ASP A 157 -5.52 -12.09 14.46
C ASP A 157 -4.11 -11.52 14.25
N GLY A 158 -3.77 -10.48 15.01
CA GLY A 158 -2.52 -9.72 14.95
C GLY A 158 -2.34 -8.84 13.71
N CYS A 159 -3.32 -8.80 12.80
CA CYS A 159 -3.21 -8.06 11.54
C CYS A 159 -3.59 -6.59 11.73
N THR A 160 -2.74 -5.70 11.22
CA THR A 160 -2.96 -4.25 11.25
C THR A 160 -3.20 -3.67 9.85
N GLY A 161 -3.55 -4.52 8.88
CA GLY A 161 -3.78 -4.10 7.50
C GLY A 161 -5.11 -3.38 7.32
N LEU A 162 -5.15 -2.46 6.35
CA LEU A 162 -6.34 -1.72 5.93
C LEU A 162 -6.81 -2.22 4.56
N TYR A 163 -8.08 -2.04 4.22
CA TYR A 163 -8.63 -2.35 2.90
C TYR A 163 -9.91 -1.54 2.64
N VAL A 164 -10.27 -1.36 1.37
CA VAL A 164 -11.60 -0.92 0.96
C VAL A 164 -12.51 -2.14 0.83
N ASP A 165 -13.65 -2.12 1.50
CA ASP A 165 -14.65 -3.17 1.36
C ASP A 165 -15.52 -2.94 0.12
N THR A 166 -15.12 -3.53 -1.00
CA THR A 166 -15.87 -3.52 -2.27
C THR A 166 -17.01 -4.54 -2.33
N SER A 167 -17.26 -5.31 -1.26
CA SER A 167 -18.36 -6.28 -1.24
C SER A 167 -19.73 -5.59 -1.28
N ARG A 168 -20.72 -6.25 -1.92
CA ARG A 168 -22.08 -5.72 -2.05
C ARG A 168 -22.72 -5.37 -0.70
N GLY A 169 -22.43 -6.15 0.34
CA GLY A 169 -23.01 -6.00 1.68
C GLY A 169 -22.13 -5.24 2.66
N ASN A 170 -20.99 -4.70 2.23
CA ASN A 170 -19.99 -4.11 3.13
C ASN A 170 -19.70 -5.05 4.34
N ASN A 171 -19.49 -6.34 4.07
CA ASN A 171 -19.36 -7.39 5.09
C ASN A 171 -18.05 -8.19 4.99
N ARG A 172 -17.09 -7.74 4.17
CA ARG A 172 -15.73 -8.29 4.19
C ARG A 172 -15.14 -8.03 5.57
N ARG A 173 -14.38 -9.01 6.07
CA ARG A 173 -13.74 -8.98 7.40
C ARG A 173 -12.22 -8.93 7.34
N TRP A 174 -11.63 -9.33 6.22
CA TRP A 174 -10.19 -9.54 6.09
C TRP A 174 -9.62 -8.78 4.90
N CYS A 175 -8.46 -8.15 5.09
CA CYS A 175 -7.74 -7.47 4.00
C CYS A 175 -7.30 -8.44 2.90
N SER A 176 -7.17 -9.73 3.20
CA SER A 176 -6.86 -10.78 2.23
C SER A 176 -7.54 -12.07 2.63
N MET A 177 -8.27 -12.67 1.70
CA MET A 177 -8.84 -14.00 1.91
C MET A 177 -7.73 -15.07 1.97
N ASN A 178 -6.72 -14.93 1.12
CA ASN A 178 -5.63 -15.91 0.99
C ASN A 178 -4.72 -15.94 2.22
N ILE A 179 -4.54 -14.79 2.88
CA ILE A 179 -3.68 -14.65 4.05
C ILE A 179 -4.51 -14.71 5.34
N CYS A 180 -5.32 -13.68 5.60
CA CYS A 180 -6.01 -13.53 6.87
C CYS A 180 -7.26 -14.41 6.98
N GLY A 181 -8.04 -14.54 5.89
CA GLY A 181 -9.21 -15.42 5.86
C GLY A 181 -8.86 -16.89 6.06
N ASN A 182 -7.84 -17.38 5.35
CA ASN A 182 -7.36 -18.75 5.50
C ASN A 182 -6.71 -19.02 6.86
N LYS A 183 -5.95 -18.05 7.43
CA LYS A 183 -5.43 -18.17 8.80
C LYS A 183 -6.59 -18.34 9.81
N ALA A 184 -7.62 -17.50 9.71
CA ALA A 184 -8.79 -17.58 10.60
C ALA A 184 -9.53 -18.92 10.49
N LYS A 185 -9.71 -19.44 9.26
CA LYS A 185 -10.32 -20.78 9.03
C LYS A 185 -9.51 -21.89 9.69
N LYS A 186 -8.18 -21.87 9.55
CA LYS A 186 -7.30 -22.88 10.17
C LYS A 186 -7.39 -22.85 11.69
N SER A 187 -7.30 -21.66 12.30
CA SER A 187 -7.44 -21.51 13.76
C SER A 187 -8.78 -22.03 14.28
N ALA A 188 -9.88 -21.76 13.56
CA ALA A 188 -11.21 -22.26 13.94
C ALA A 188 -11.37 -23.78 13.79
N MET A 189 -10.61 -24.42 12.89
CA MET A 189 -10.59 -25.87 12.75
C MET A 189 -9.82 -26.53 13.90
N THR A 190 -8.66 -25.97 14.29
CA THR A 190 -7.87 -26.48 15.42
C THR A 190 -8.62 -26.34 16.74
N ALA A 191 -9.24 -25.19 17.02
CA ALA A 191 -10.01 -24.96 18.24
C ALA A 191 -11.28 -25.83 18.40
N ARG A 192 -11.66 -26.58 17.37
CA ARG A 192 -12.78 -27.55 17.39
C ARG A 192 -12.31 -29.00 17.54
N ALA A 193 -11.02 -29.25 17.35
CA ALA A 193 -10.40 -30.56 17.46
C ALA A 193 -9.83 -30.82 18.87
N ASP A 194 -9.71 -29.76 19.67
CA ASP A 194 -9.44 -29.78 21.11
C ASP A 194 -10.74 -29.79 21.92
#